data_AF-A0A8J4T8K3-F1
#
_entry.id   AF-A0A8J4T8K3-F1
#
_cell.length_a   1.000
_cell.length_b   1.000
_cell.length_c   1.000
_cell.angle_alpha   90.00
_cell.angle_beta   90.00
_cell.angle_gamma   90.00
#
_symmetry.space_group_name_H-M   'P 1'
#
loop_
_entity.id
_entity.type
_entity.pdbx_description
1 polymer ?
#
loop_
_entity_poly.entity_id
_entity_poly.type
_entity_poly.pdbx_seq_one_letter_code
_entity_poly.pdbx_strand_id
1 'polypeptide(L)'
;MQFDKGYLSPYFVTNAEAMEAILENAYILIYEKKISSLKDLLPLLEKVAKAGRPLLIISEDVEGEALATLVVNKLRGTLQVCAVKAPGFGDRRKAMLEDIAVLTGGRLISEDLGIKLENIKLEDLGRAKRVTIDKENTTIVEGEGKKADIQGRVAQIRRQIEETTSDYDREKLQERLAKLAGGVAVVNVGAATETEMKEKKARVEDALHATRAAVEEGIVPGGGVAFLRTQKALDNIKDLEPDEKVGVAIVRRAIEEPTRQLANNAGREGALVVEEVKKRKGNEGYDVANDEYTDLVKAGIVDPTKVTRTALQNAASIAGLLLTTEALVTEIPEKEKTPPMPPGGMGGMDY
;
A
#
# COMPACT_ATOMS: atom_id res chain seq x y z
N MET A 1 14.23 4.07 2.73
CA MET A 1 13.94 4.41 1.32
C MET A 1 12.74 3.59 0.85
N GLN A 2 11.78 4.22 0.19
CA GLN A 2 10.64 3.53 -0.45
C GLN A 2 10.67 3.77 -1.97
N PHE A 3 10.29 2.75 -2.75
CA PHE A 3 10.06 2.87 -4.18
C PHE A 3 8.87 2.03 -4.65
N ASP A 4 8.28 2.46 -5.77
CA ASP A 4 6.95 2.04 -6.24
C ASP A 4 7.04 0.79 -7.14
N LYS A 5 7.65 -0.27 -6.58
CA LYS A 5 7.67 -1.62 -7.15
C LYS A 5 7.40 -2.63 -6.04
N GLY A 6 6.31 -3.38 -6.16
CA GLY A 6 5.95 -4.44 -5.24
C GLY A 6 6.52 -5.81 -5.61
N TYR A 7 6.06 -6.83 -4.91
CA TYR A 7 6.44 -8.22 -5.17
C TYR A 7 6.01 -8.69 -6.56
N LEU A 8 6.85 -9.46 -7.23
CA LEU A 8 6.53 -10.06 -8.54
C LEU A 8 5.50 -11.20 -8.46
N SER A 9 5.33 -11.79 -7.28
CA SER A 9 4.39 -12.87 -7.04
C SER A 9 3.78 -12.76 -5.64
N PRO A 10 2.45 -12.92 -5.49
CA PRO A 10 1.80 -12.90 -4.17
C PRO A 10 2.24 -14.06 -3.27
N TYR A 11 2.87 -15.10 -3.84
CA TYR A 11 3.43 -16.21 -3.06
C TYR A 11 4.65 -15.83 -2.22
N PHE A 12 5.19 -14.61 -2.38
CA PHE A 12 6.23 -14.10 -1.49
C PHE A 12 5.69 -13.51 -0.18
N VAL A 13 4.38 -13.28 -0.07
CA VAL A 13 3.72 -12.72 1.12
C VAL A 13 4.05 -13.58 2.35
N THR A 14 4.43 -12.92 3.44
CA THR A 14 4.70 -13.54 4.74
C THR A 14 3.64 -13.22 5.77
N ASN A 15 2.95 -12.09 5.61
CA ASN A 15 1.80 -11.69 6.42
C ASN A 15 0.56 -11.65 5.53
N ALA A 16 -0.27 -12.69 5.62
CA ALA A 16 -1.49 -12.81 4.82
C ALA A 16 -2.59 -11.82 5.24
N GLU A 17 -2.59 -11.33 6.49
CA GLU A 17 -3.58 -10.34 6.95
C GLU A 17 -3.34 -8.98 6.28
N ALA A 18 -2.08 -8.55 6.22
CA ALA A 18 -1.69 -7.27 5.61
C ALA A 18 -1.39 -7.40 4.10
N MET A 19 -1.29 -8.62 3.56
CA MET A 19 -0.82 -8.89 2.21
C MET A 19 0.59 -8.31 1.93
N GLU A 20 1.50 -8.48 2.90
CA GLU A 20 2.87 -7.97 2.83
C GLU A 20 3.91 -9.08 2.95
N ALA A 21 5.04 -8.92 2.25
CA ALA A 21 6.27 -9.67 2.50
C ALA A 21 7.18 -8.85 3.42
N ILE A 22 7.48 -9.39 4.60
CA ILE A 22 8.32 -8.77 5.64
C ILE A 22 9.60 -9.60 5.73
N LEU A 23 10.74 -8.97 5.43
CA LEU A 23 12.06 -9.57 5.50
C LEU A 23 12.87 -8.88 6.59
N GLU A 24 13.07 -9.54 7.72
CA GLU A 24 13.87 -9.04 8.85
C GLU A 24 15.35 -9.42 8.66
N ASN A 25 16.25 -8.47 8.89
CA ASN A 25 17.69 -8.59 8.69
C ASN A 25 18.05 -9.19 7.32
N ALA A 26 17.50 -8.63 6.23
CA ALA A 26 17.65 -9.19 4.89
C ALA A 26 18.97 -8.82 4.20
N TYR A 27 19.45 -9.73 3.36
CA TYR A 27 20.39 -9.40 2.28
C TYR A 27 19.63 -8.84 1.07
N ILE A 28 20.29 -7.99 0.30
CA ILE A 28 19.71 -7.31 -0.86
C ILE A 28 20.64 -7.50 -2.06
N LEU A 29 20.20 -8.28 -3.04
CA LEU A 29 20.84 -8.37 -4.35
C LEU A 29 20.36 -7.22 -5.23
N ILE A 30 21.30 -6.46 -5.77
CA ILE A 30 21.04 -5.30 -6.61
C ILE A 30 21.65 -5.57 -7.99
N TYR A 31 20.82 -6.02 -8.92
CA TYR A 31 21.24 -6.46 -10.25
C TYR A 31 20.64 -5.60 -11.35
N GLU A 32 21.44 -5.20 -12.33
CA GLU A 32 20.98 -4.26 -13.36
C GLU A 32 20.08 -4.89 -14.43
N LYS A 33 20.31 -6.17 -14.75
CA LYS A 33 19.68 -6.87 -15.88
C LYS A 33 18.55 -7.79 -15.42
N LYS A 34 17.93 -8.48 -16.38
CA LYS A 34 16.89 -9.48 -16.13
C LYS A 34 17.50 -10.79 -15.63
N ILE A 35 16.73 -11.50 -14.80
CA ILE A 35 17.07 -12.85 -14.33
C ILE A 35 16.00 -13.81 -14.86
N SER A 36 16.34 -14.55 -15.92
CA SER A 36 15.46 -15.56 -16.54
C SER A 36 15.88 -16.99 -16.18
N SER A 37 17.17 -17.20 -15.92
CA SER A 37 17.77 -18.48 -15.52
C SER A 37 18.24 -18.41 -14.07
N LEU A 38 17.97 -19.46 -13.30
CA LEU A 38 18.43 -19.54 -11.91
C LEU A 38 19.86 -20.08 -11.80
N LYS A 39 20.42 -20.67 -12.87
CA LYS A 39 21.75 -21.30 -12.85
C LYS A 39 22.82 -20.37 -12.30
N ASP A 40 22.80 -19.12 -12.74
CA ASP A 40 23.81 -18.13 -12.37
C ASP A 40 23.60 -17.60 -10.94
N LEU A 41 22.40 -17.81 -10.38
CA LEU A 41 22.00 -17.38 -9.04
C LEU A 41 22.16 -18.49 -7.99
N LEU A 42 22.21 -19.77 -8.39
CA LEU A 42 22.35 -20.92 -7.48
C LEU A 42 23.51 -20.76 -6.49
N PRO A 43 24.74 -20.39 -6.90
CA PRO A 43 25.85 -20.26 -5.96
C PRO A 43 25.59 -19.21 -4.87
N LEU A 44 24.84 -18.15 -5.20
CA LEU A 44 24.47 -17.11 -4.25
C LEU A 44 23.36 -17.59 -3.31
N LEU A 45 22.31 -18.22 -3.85
CA LEU A 45 21.19 -18.74 -3.06
C LEU A 45 21.65 -19.77 -2.03
N GLU A 46 22.60 -20.64 -2.38
CA GLU A 46 23.19 -21.59 -1.43
C GLU A 46 23.92 -20.90 -0.27
N LYS A 47 24.68 -19.84 -0.56
CA LYS A 47 25.37 -19.05 0.47
C LYS A 47 24.37 -18.34 1.39
N VAL A 48 23.31 -17.79 0.83
CA VAL A 48 22.26 -17.08 1.61
C VAL A 48 21.44 -18.07 2.44
N ALA A 49 21.07 -19.22 1.88
CA ALA A 49 20.40 -20.30 2.61
C ALA A 49 21.24 -20.78 3.81
N LYS A 50 22.55 -20.97 3.62
CA LYS A 50 23.49 -21.33 4.71
C LYS A 50 23.60 -20.24 5.78
N ALA A 51 23.49 -18.98 5.39
CA ALA A 51 23.48 -17.87 6.33
C ALA A 51 22.17 -17.75 7.12
N GLY A 52 21.10 -18.43 6.70
CA GLY A 52 19.80 -18.42 7.37
C GLY A 52 19.12 -17.04 7.37
N ARG A 53 19.50 -16.14 6.45
CA ARG A 53 18.95 -14.78 6.35
C ARG A 53 18.04 -14.63 5.13
N PRO A 54 17.00 -13.79 5.20
CA PRO A 54 16.17 -13.50 4.03
C PRO A 54 16.95 -12.81 2.91
N LEU A 55 16.46 -12.95 1.67
CA LEU A 55 17.00 -12.30 0.47
C LEU A 55 15.93 -11.48 -0.24
N LEU A 56 16.23 -10.20 -0.48
CA LEU A 56 15.53 -9.38 -1.46
C LEU A 56 16.32 -9.40 -2.77
N ILE A 57 15.65 -9.68 -3.89
CA ILE A 57 16.22 -9.56 -5.22
C ILE A 57 15.60 -8.35 -5.92
N ILE A 58 16.43 -7.37 -6.26
CA ILE A 58 16.05 -6.21 -7.06
C ILE A 58 16.76 -6.33 -8.41
N SER A 59 15.99 -6.52 -9.48
CA SER A 59 16.52 -6.67 -10.85
C SER A 59 15.64 -5.95 -11.88
N GLU A 60 16.09 -5.79 -13.13
CA GLU A 60 15.20 -5.25 -14.19
C GLU A 60 13.87 -6.04 -14.24
N ASP A 61 13.99 -7.36 -14.22
CA ASP A 61 12.87 -8.29 -14.06
C ASP A 61 13.37 -9.64 -13.52
N VAL A 62 12.47 -10.43 -12.94
CA VAL A 62 12.68 -11.85 -12.65
C VAL A 62 11.55 -12.63 -13.29
N GLU A 63 11.85 -13.43 -14.31
CA GLU A 63 10.84 -14.04 -15.17
C GLU A 63 11.11 -15.53 -15.43
N GLY A 64 10.11 -16.22 -15.98
CA GLY A 64 10.21 -17.60 -16.43
C GLY A 64 10.56 -18.60 -15.31
N GLU A 65 11.51 -19.48 -15.61
CA GLU A 65 11.94 -20.57 -14.70
C GLU A 65 12.50 -20.04 -13.38
N ALA A 66 13.23 -18.92 -13.42
CA ALA A 66 13.81 -18.32 -12.22
C ALA A 66 12.72 -17.92 -11.20
N LEU A 67 11.68 -17.21 -11.65
CA LEU A 67 10.59 -16.78 -10.76
C LEU A 67 9.83 -17.97 -10.18
N ALA A 68 9.47 -18.95 -11.02
CA ALA A 68 8.76 -20.14 -10.58
C ALA A 68 9.55 -20.92 -9.50
N THR A 69 10.86 -21.05 -9.70
CA THR A 69 11.74 -21.76 -8.77
C THR A 69 11.91 -21.01 -7.45
N LEU A 70 12.02 -19.68 -7.47
CA LEU A 70 12.05 -18.87 -6.24
C LEU A 70 10.75 -19.02 -5.44
N VAL A 71 9.60 -18.98 -6.11
CA VAL A 71 8.28 -19.17 -5.50
C VAL A 71 8.17 -20.55 -4.85
N VAL A 72 8.53 -21.62 -5.57
CA VAL A 72 8.48 -22.99 -5.04
C VAL A 72 9.38 -23.16 -3.81
N ASN A 73 10.60 -22.60 -3.84
CA ASN A 73 11.51 -22.66 -2.69
C ASN A 73 11.03 -21.84 -1.50
N LYS A 74 10.38 -20.70 -1.74
CA LYS A 74 9.73 -19.90 -0.68
C LYS A 74 8.59 -20.66 -0.02
N LEU A 75 7.72 -21.27 -0.81
CA LEU A 75 6.57 -22.05 -0.31
C LEU A 75 7.01 -23.29 0.47
N ARG A 76 8.11 -23.91 0.07
CA ARG A 76 8.73 -25.04 0.80
C ARG A 76 9.49 -24.62 2.07
N GLY A 77 9.68 -23.32 2.30
CA GLY A 77 10.44 -22.80 3.43
C GLY A 77 11.96 -22.92 3.30
N THR A 78 12.48 -23.43 2.18
CA THR A 78 13.92 -23.58 1.93
C THR A 78 14.64 -22.23 1.85
N LEU A 79 13.97 -21.23 1.27
CA LEU A 79 14.51 -19.89 1.08
C LEU A 79 13.49 -18.84 1.52
N GLN A 80 13.91 -17.91 2.37
CA GLN A 80 13.13 -16.71 2.64
C GLN A 80 13.51 -15.64 1.61
N VAL A 81 12.80 -15.60 0.49
CA VAL A 81 13.14 -14.72 -0.64
C VAL A 81 11.92 -13.93 -1.14
N CYS A 82 12.16 -12.70 -1.61
CA CYS A 82 11.20 -11.92 -2.38
C CYS A 82 11.91 -11.25 -3.57
N ALA A 83 11.27 -11.25 -4.74
CA ALA A 83 11.77 -10.59 -5.94
C ALA A 83 10.89 -9.39 -6.30
N VAL A 84 11.52 -8.26 -6.62
CA VAL A 84 10.88 -7.00 -7.01
C VAL A 84 11.59 -6.42 -8.23
N LYS A 85 10.86 -5.67 -9.06
CA LYS A 85 11.50 -4.96 -10.17
C LYS A 85 12.30 -3.76 -9.66
N ALA A 86 13.35 -3.42 -10.39
CA ALA A 86 14.13 -2.23 -10.18
C ALA A 86 13.27 -0.97 -10.43
N PRO A 87 13.43 0.10 -9.62
CA PRO A 87 12.71 1.34 -9.84
C PRO A 87 13.31 2.14 -10.99
N GLY A 88 12.46 2.88 -11.71
CA GLY A 88 12.87 3.70 -12.86
C GLY A 88 13.11 2.89 -14.14
N PHE A 89 13.57 3.58 -15.18
CA PHE A 89 13.85 3.03 -16.52
C PHE A 89 15.16 3.59 -17.07
N GLY A 90 15.82 2.87 -17.98
CA GLY A 90 17.07 3.31 -18.62
C GLY A 90 18.16 3.72 -17.63
N ASP A 91 18.84 4.82 -17.90
CA ASP A 91 19.92 5.33 -17.03
C ASP A 91 19.43 5.73 -15.64
N ARG A 92 18.16 6.16 -15.53
CA ARG A 92 17.55 6.48 -14.24
C ARG A 92 17.46 5.22 -13.37
N ARG A 93 17.16 4.06 -13.96
CA ARG A 93 17.17 2.78 -13.24
C ARG A 93 18.55 2.47 -12.67
N LYS A 94 19.61 2.60 -13.49
CA LYS A 94 20.99 2.39 -13.02
C LYS A 94 21.34 3.34 -11.88
N ALA A 95 21.01 4.62 -12.03
CA ALA A 95 21.26 5.63 -11.01
C ALA A 95 20.51 5.36 -9.70
N MET A 96 19.25 4.89 -9.76
CA MET A 96 18.46 4.52 -8.59
C MET A 96 18.92 3.21 -7.94
N LEU A 97 19.37 2.22 -8.73
CA LEU A 97 19.98 1.01 -8.19
C LEU A 97 21.29 1.31 -7.46
N GLU A 98 22.09 2.23 -7.97
CA GLU A 98 23.29 2.73 -7.28
C GLU A 98 22.92 3.44 -5.97
N ASP A 99 21.84 4.23 -5.97
CA ASP A 99 21.33 4.87 -4.74
C ASP A 99 20.97 3.82 -3.67
N ILE A 100 20.31 2.72 -4.07
CA ILE A 100 19.97 1.61 -3.19
C ILE A 100 21.25 0.89 -2.70
N ALA A 101 22.23 0.71 -3.58
CA ALA A 101 23.51 0.07 -3.24
C ALA A 101 24.24 0.86 -2.15
N VAL A 102 24.40 2.18 -2.35
CA VAL A 102 25.02 3.08 -1.37
C VAL A 102 24.25 3.09 -0.05
N LEU A 103 22.90 3.14 -0.09
CA LEU A 103 22.07 3.15 1.10
C LEU A 103 22.18 1.87 1.94
N THR A 104 22.31 0.72 1.27
CA THR A 104 22.31 -0.61 1.90
C THR A 104 23.72 -1.16 2.15
N GLY A 105 24.76 -0.46 1.67
CA GLY A 105 26.15 -0.91 1.75
C GLY A 105 26.48 -2.06 0.79
N GLY A 106 25.62 -2.32 -0.19
CA GLY A 106 25.82 -3.33 -1.22
C GLY A 106 26.55 -2.78 -2.45
N ARG A 107 26.80 -3.65 -3.42
CA ARG A 107 27.39 -3.30 -4.71
C ARG A 107 26.33 -3.43 -5.81
N LEU A 108 26.23 -2.42 -6.69
CA LEU A 108 25.48 -2.55 -7.93
C LEU A 108 26.17 -3.57 -8.85
N ILE A 109 25.50 -4.68 -9.11
CA ILE A 109 25.99 -5.71 -10.03
C ILE A 109 25.50 -5.36 -11.44
N SER A 110 26.44 -4.85 -12.25
CA SER A 110 26.23 -4.51 -13.65
C SER A 110 27.14 -5.36 -14.53
N GLU A 111 26.58 -5.92 -15.60
CA GLU A 111 27.35 -6.62 -16.63
C GLU A 111 28.32 -5.68 -17.36
N ASP A 112 28.02 -4.38 -17.44
CA ASP A 112 28.89 -3.38 -18.07
C ASP A 112 30.21 -3.21 -17.29
N LEU A 113 30.19 -3.53 -15.99
CA LEU A 113 31.38 -3.54 -15.11
C LEU A 113 32.11 -4.90 -15.14
N GLY A 114 31.68 -5.85 -15.97
CA GLY A 114 32.27 -7.18 -16.10
C GLY A 114 31.99 -8.13 -14.92
N ILE A 115 31.03 -7.80 -14.05
CA ILE A 115 30.71 -8.60 -12.88
C ILE A 115 29.63 -9.63 -13.24
N LYS A 116 29.97 -10.92 -13.14
CA LYS A 116 29.01 -12.02 -13.36
C LYS A 116 28.26 -12.39 -12.08
N LEU A 117 26.98 -12.73 -12.20
CA LEU A 117 26.11 -13.20 -11.11
C LEU A 117 26.71 -14.40 -10.35
N GLU A 118 27.35 -15.33 -11.06
CA GLU A 118 27.97 -16.54 -10.50
C GLU A 118 29.08 -16.24 -9.49
N ASN A 119 29.75 -15.09 -9.63
CA ASN A 119 30.94 -14.72 -8.84
C ASN A 119 30.60 -13.87 -7.61
N ILE A 120 29.32 -13.56 -7.38
CA ILE A 120 28.89 -12.71 -6.28
C ILE A 120 29.18 -13.37 -4.92
N LYS A 121 29.67 -12.57 -3.99
CA LYS A 121 29.88 -12.95 -2.58
C LYS A 121 28.83 -12.29 -1.69
N LEU A 122 28.68 -12.80 -0.47
CA LEU A 122 27.78 -12.21 0.53
C LEU A 122 28.18 -10.77 0.92
N GLU A 123 29.44 -10.39 0.70
CA GLU A 123 29.98 -9.05 0.92
C GLU A 123 29.53 -8.05 -0.15
N ASP A 124 29.17 -8.52 -1.35
CA ASP A 124 28.65 -7.66 -2.42
C ASP A 124 27.15 -7.34 -2.24
N LEU A 125 26.46 -8.05 -1.34
CA LEU A 125 25.04 -7.84 -1.07
C LEU A 125 24.82 -6.66 -0.13
N GLY A 126 23.79 -5.88 -0.42
CA GLY A 126 23.28 -4.88 0.50
C GLY A 126 22.65 -5.53 1.74
N ARG A 127 22.54 -4.76 2.81
CA ARG A 127 21.93 -5.21 4.07
C ARG A 127 20.96 -4.15 4.58
N ALA A 128 19.86 -4.62 5.13
CA ALA A 128 18.89 -3.78 5.82
C ALA A 128 18.31 -4.53 7.01
N LYS A 129 17.98 -3.78 8.07
CA LYS A 129 17.33 -4.34 9.26
C LYS A 129 15.93 -4.86 8.95
N ARG A 130 15.18 -4.17 8.09
CA ARG A 130 13.85 -4.62 7.67
C ARG A 130 13.51 -4.16 6.27
N VAL A 131 12.89 -5.04 5.51
CA VAL A 131 12.26 -4.71 4.23
C VAL A 131 10.78 -5.12 4.30
N THR A 132 9.89 -4.20 3.97
CA THR A 132 8.46 -4.47 3.79
C THR A 132 8.08 -4.28 2.33
N ILE A 133 7.40 -5.24 1.73
CA ILE A 133 7.04 -5.25 0.31
C ILE A 133 5.55 -5.57 0.20
N ASP A 134 4.78 -4.65 -0.37
CA ASP A 134 3.37 -4.87 -0.70
C ASP A 134 3.21 -5.10 -2.22
N LYS A 135 1.97 -5.07 -2.71
CA LYS A 135 1.66 -5.28 -4.13
C LYS A 135 2.27 -4.21 -5.05
N GLU A 136 2.46 -3.00 -4.55
CA GLU A 136 2.82 -1.80 -5.31
C GLU A 136 4.16 -1.20 -4.88
N ASN A 137 4.58 -1.36 -3.62
CA ASN A 137 5.71 -0.68 -3.02
C ASN A 137 6.70 -1.63 -2.34
N THR A 138 7.96 -1.19 -2.29
CA THR A 138 9.02 -1.77 -1.46
C THR A 138 9.61 -0.69 -0.58
N THR A 139 9.71 -0.97 0.72
CA THR A 139 10.29 -0.08 1.72
C THR A 139 11.47 -0.76 2.41
N ILE A 140 12.65 -0.13 2.31
CA ILE A 140 13.90 -0.54 2.96
C ILE A 140 14.12 0.36 4.18
N VAL A 141 14.20 -0.25 5.36
CA VAL A 141 14.36 0.42 6.66
C VAL A 141 15.73 0.09 7.26
N GLU A 142 16.45 1.12 7.73
CA GLU A 142 17.79 1.01 8.32
C GLU A 142 18.75 0.17 7.46
N GLY A 143 19.12 0.69 6.29
CA GLY A 143 20.20 0.11 5.47
C GLY A 143 21.57 0.27 6.12
N GLU A 144 22.47 -0.71 5.99
CA GLU A 144 23.81 -0.70 6.60
C GLU A 144 24.86 0.07 5.78
N GLY A 145 24.43 0.99 4.91
CA GLY A 145 25.32 1.86 4.14
C GLY A 145 26.14 2.81 5.02
N LYS A 146 27.38 3.08 4.61
CA LYS A 146 28.24 4.03 5.34
C LYS A 146 27.68 5.44 5.19
N LYS A 147 27.56 6.15 6.31
CA LYS A 147 27.05 7.55 6.33
C LYS A 147 27.83 8.47 5.39
N ALA A 148 29.14 8.30 5.28
CA ALA A 148 29.99 9.09 4.39
C ALA A 148 29.63 8.88 2.90
N ASP A 149 29.40 7.63 2.49
CA ASP A 149 29.04 7.28 1.12
C ASP A 149 27.66 7.83 0.76
N ILE A 150 26.69 7.70 1.70
CA ILE A 150 25.34 8.27 1.54
C ILE A 150 25.40 9.80 1.43
N GLN A 151 26.17 10.48 2.28
CA GLN A 151 26.34 11.93 2.21
C GLN A 151 27.03 12.37 0.92
N GLY A 152 28.04 11.62 0.47
CA GLY A 152 28.70 11.84 -0.82
C GLY A 152 27.71 11.75 -1.98
N ARG A 153 26.86 10.71 -1.96
CA ARG A 153 25.82 10.51 -2.97
C ARG A 153 24.76 11.61 -2.95
N VAL A 154 24.31 12.03 -1.77
CA VAL A 154 23.39 13.16 -1.57
C VAL A 154 23.99 14.45 -2.12
N ALA A 155 25.28 14.73 -1.85
CA ALA A 155 25.97 15.91 -2.36
C ALA A 155 26.14 15.88 -3.88
N GLN A 156 26.37 14.71 -4.47
CA GLN A 156 26.42 14.53 -5.92
C GLN A 156 25.09 14.89 -6.57
N ILE A 157 23.97 14.37 -6.04
CA ILE A 157 22.63 14.64 -6.58
C ILE A 157 22.26 16.13 -6.42
N ARG A 158 22.64 16.77 -5.31
CA ARG A 158 22.42 18.22 -5.12
C ARG A 158 23.14 19.06 -6.19
N ARG A 159 24.39 18.73 -6.53
CA ARG A 159 25.10 19.42 -7.62
C ARG A 159 24.42 19.21 -8.98
N GLN A 160 23.97 17.98 -9.26
CA GLN A 160 23.22 17.69 -10.51
C GLN A 160 21.92 18.49 -10.61
N ILE A 161 21.24 18.76 -9.48
CA ILE A 161 20.03 19.60 -9.42
C ILE A 161 20.34 21.06 -9.76
N GLU A 162 21.49 21.58 -9.32
CA GLU A 162 21.93 22.95 -9.59
C GLU A 162 22.39 23.14 -11.04
N GLU A 163 23.03 22.13 -11.62
CA GLU A 163 23.56 22.16 -12.99
C GLU A 163 22.48 21.91 -14.06
N THR A 164 21.37 21.23 -13.71
CA THR A 164 20.32 20.93 -14.69
C THR A 164 19.44 22.13 -15.02
N THR A 165 19.24 22.35 -16.32
CA THR A 165 18.34 23.36 -16.87
C THR A 165 16.94 22.83 -17.16
N SER A 166 16.74 21.51 -17.06
CA SER A 166 15.47 20.83 -17.31
C SER A 166 14.67 20.71 -16.01
N ASP A 167 13.48 21.32 -15.97
CA ASP A 167 12.59 21.26 -14.80
C ASP A 167 12.14 19.83 -14.50
N TYR A 168 11.93 19.02 -15.54
CA TYR A 168 11.61 17.60 -15.42
C TYR A 168 12.73 16.83 -14.72
N ASP A 169 13.99 17.01 -15.16
CA ASP A 169 15.12 16.32 -14.54
C ASP A 169 15.36 16.81 -13.12
N ARG A 170 15.14 18.11 -12.87
CA ARG A 170 15.22 18.69 -11.53
C ARG A 170 14.24 18.02 -10.58
N GLU A 171 12.97 17.87 -10.97
CA GLU A 171 11.94 17.19 -10.18
C GLU A 171 12.35 15.73 -9.91
N LYS A 172 12.85 15.00 -10.92
CA LYS A 172 13.23 13.59 -10.76
C LYS A 172 14.49 13.40 -9.90
N LEU A 173 15.43 14.34 -9.94
CA LEU A 173 16.57 14.36 -9.04
C LEU A 173 16.16 14.72 -7.61
N GLN A 174 15.20 15.63 -7.44
CA GLN A 174 14.64 15.97 -6.12
C GLN A 174 13.92 14.77 -5.49
N GLU A 175 13.15 13.98 -6.26
CA GLU A 175 12.55 12.73 -5.79
C GLU A 175 13.61 11.74 -5.28
N ARG A 176 14.70 11.56 -6.03
CA ARG A 176 15.81 10.68 -5.63
C ARG A 176 16.51 11.19 -4.38
N LEU A 177 16.79 12.50 -4.34
CA LEU A 177 17.36 13.15 -3.17
C LEU A 177 16.48 12.97 -1.94
N ALA A 178 15.17 13.15 -2.07
CA ALA A 178 14.21 12.94 -0.99
C ALA A 178 14.19 11.48 -0.51
N LYS A 179 14.32 10.50 -1.42
CA LYS A 179 14.39 9.07 -1.06
C LYS A 179 15.69 8.68 -0.33
N LEU A 180 16.79 9.38 -0.59
CA LEU A 180 18.10 9.16 0.05
C LEU A 180 18.31 9.97 1.33
N ALA A 181 17.91 11.24 1.33
CA ALA A 181 18.02 12.15 2.47
C ALA A 181 16.83 12.05 3.43
N GLY A 182 15.69 11.54 2.95
CA GLY A 182 14.50 11.29 3.75
C GLY A 182 14.77 10.18 4.76
N GLY A 183 14.82 10.57 6.03
CA GLY A 183 14.84 9.62 7.13
C GLY A 183 13.59 8.75 7.12
N VAL A 184 13.75 7.48 7.48
CA VAL A 184 12.61 6.61 7.80
C VAL A 184 12.31 6.80 9.28
N ALA A 185 11.14 7.33 9.61
CA ALA A 185 10.64 7.33 10.98
C ALA A 185 9.97 5.98 11.27
N VAL A 186 10.32 5.36 12.39
CA VAL A 186 9.70 4.11 12.85
C VAL A 186 8.89 4.41 14.10
N VAL A 187 7.59 4.11 14.07
CA VAL A 187 6.69 4.26 15.21
C VAL A 187 6.47 2.87 15.83
N ASN A 188 7.03 2.65 17.02
CA ASN A 188 6.85 1.39 17.75
C ASN A 188 5.59 1.47 18.60
N VAL A 189 4.57 0.69 18.23
CA VAL A 189 3.29 0.65 18.94
C VAL A 189 3.28 -0.49 19.96
N GLY A 190 3.12 -0.13 21.24
CA GLY A 190 3.02 -1.09 22.35
C GLY A 190 1.65 -1.07 23.02
N ALA A 191 1.26 -2.23 23.56
CA ALA A 191 0.05 -2.44 24.35
C ALA A 191 0.23 -3.60 25.36
N ALA A 192 -0.72 -3.78 26.28
CA ALA A 192 -0.63 -4.79 27.34
C ALA A 192 -0.93 -6.21 26.83
N THR A 193 -1.74 -6.33 25.77
CA THR A 193 -2.08 -7.59 25.12
C THR A 193 -1.84 -7.51 23.61
N GLU A 194 -1.64 -8.66 22.96
CA GLU A 194 -1.41 -8.70 21.51
C GLU A 194 -2.61 -8.15 20.72
N THR A 195 -3.82 -8.50 21.13
CA THR A 195 -5.06 -8.04 20.48
C THR A 195 -5.17 -6.51 20.52
N GLU A 196 -4.89 -5.90 21.68
CA GLU A 196 -4.86 -4.44 21.82
C GLU A 196 -3.74 -3.81 20.99
N MET A 197 -2.56 -4.45 20.96
CA MET A 197 -1.43 -3.98 20.16
C MET A 197 -1.78 -3.95 18.67
N LYS A 198 -2.44 -4.99 18.15
CA LYS A 198 -2.89 -5.06 16.76
C LYS A 198 -3.89 -3.95 16.42
N GLU A 199 -4.92 -3.74 17.25
CA GLU A 199 -5.92 -2.68 17.04
C GLU A 199 -5.29 -1.28 17.09
N LYS A 200 -4.44 -1.03 18.10
CA LYS A 200 -3.78 0.26 18.27
C LYS A 200 -2.79 0.54 17.14
N LYS A 201 -2.11 -0.50 16.66
CA LYS A 201 -1.20 -0.40 15.52
C LYS A 201 -1.97 -0.03 14.25
N ALA A 202 -3.10 -0.69 13.97
CA ALA A 202 -3.95 -0.37 12.84
C ALA A 202 -4.44 1.09 12.89
N ARG A 203 -4.87 1.59 14.05
CA ARG A 203 -5.24 3.01 14.23
C ARG A 203 -4.10 3.99 13.93
N VAL A 204 -2.86 3.65 14.30
CA VAL A 204 -1.68 4.47 14.00
C VAL A 204 -1.37 4.47 12.50
N GLU A 205 -1.51 3.31 11.84
CA GLU A 205 -1.36 3.19 10.38
C GLU A 205 -2.43 4.02 9.64
N ASP A 206 -3.70 3.92 10.05
CA ASP A 206 -4.80 4.72 9.49
C ASP A 206 -4.55 6.23 9.66
N ALA A 207 -4.10 6.67 10.85
CA ALA A 207 -3.76 8.07 11.10
C ALA A 207 -2.60 8.56 10.22
N LEU A 208 -1.59 7.71 9.98
CA LEU A 208 -0.47 8.01 9.08
C LEU A 208 -0.98 8.19 7.64
N HIS A 209 -1.82 7.29 7.15
CA HIS A 209 -2.40 7.37 5.80
C HIS A 209 -3.30 8.60 5.64
N ALA A 210 -4.15 8.90 6.64
CA ALA A 210 -4.98 10.09 6.64
C ALA A 210 -4.15 11.37 6.60
N THR A 211 -3.07 11.45 7.38
CA THR A 211 -2.17 12.61 7.42
C THR A 211 -1.48 12.82 6.06
N ARG A 212 -1.01 11.74 5.42
CA ARG A 212 -0.43 11.81 4.07
C ARG A 212 -1.45 12.34 3.06
N ALA A 213 -2.66 11.78 3.06
CA ALA A 213 -3.74 12.22 2.19
C ALA A 213 -4.13 13.70 2.40
N ALA A 214 -4.09 14.17 3.66
CA ALA A 214 -4.36 15.55 4.01
C ALA A 214 -3.29 16.52 3.50
N VAL A 215 -2.02 16.11 3.51
CA VAL A 215 -0.91 16.91 2.93
C VAL A 215 -1.05 17.01 1.41
N GLU A 216 -1.53 15.96 0.75
CA GLU A 216 -1.65 15.91 -0.71
C GLU A 216 -2.81 16.75 -1.27
N GLU A 217 -4.03 16.59 -0.74
CA GLU A 217 -5.25 17.25 -1.29
C GLU A 217 -5.94 18.20 -0.29
N GLY A 218 -5.32 18.46 0.87
CA GLY A 218 -5.89 19.30 1.92
C GLY A 218 -6.94 18.59 2.77
N ILE A 219 -7.69 19.39 3.54
CA ILE A 219 -8.69 18.94 4.50
C ILE A 219 -10.04 19.62 4.27
N VAL A 220 -11.11 18.93 4.67
CA VAL A 220 -12.50 19.41 4.67
C VAL A 220 -13.14 19.21 6.05
N PRO A 221 -14.27 19.90 6.36
CA PRO A 221 -15.02 19.64 7.59
C PRO A 221 -15.46 18.17 7.65
N GLY A 222 -15.14 17.50 8.75
CA GLY A 222 -15.40 16.07 8.90
C GLY A 222 -16.86 15.74 9.23
N GLY A 223 -17.09 14.56 9.78
CA GLY A 223 -18.42 14.14 10.28
C GLY A 223 -19.49 14.03 9.18
N GLY A 224 -19.07 13.87 7.93
CA GLY A 224 -19.97 13.85 6.76
C GLY A 224 -20.51 15.22 6.33
N VAL A 225 -20.11 16.32 6.98
CA VAL A 225 -20.56 17.68 6.62
C VAL A 225 -20.13 18.04 5.21
N ALA A 226 -18.89 17.72 4.81
CA ALA A 226 -18.39 17.98 3.46
C ALA A 226 -19.34 17.44 2.38
N PHE A 227 -19.87 16.23 2.56
CA PHE A 227 -20.85 15.62 1.66
C PHE A 227 -22.19 16.36 1.63
N LEU A 228 -22.71 16.78 2.79
CA LEU A 228 -23.95 17.55 2.84
C LEU A 228 -23.81 18.91 2.15
N ARG A 229 -22.63 19.55 2.21
CA ARG A 229 -22.38 20.83 1.56
C ARG A 229 -22.35 20.71 0.03
N THR A 230 -21.95 19.57 -0.52
CA THR A 230 -21.95 19.34 -1.98
C THR A 230 -23.34 19.04 -2.56
N GLN A 231 -24.36 18.80 -1.75
CA GLN A 231 -25.74 18.60 -2.24
C GLN A 231 -26.22 19.74 -3.15
N LYS A 232 -25.85 20.99 -2.86
CA LYS A 232 -26.23 22.15 -3.68
C LYS A 232 -25.61 22.12 -5.08
N ALA A 233 -24.47 21.46 -5.25
CA ALA A 233 -23.85 21.34 -6.57
C ALA A 233 -24.71 20.50 -7.52
N LEU A 234 -25.49 19.54 -6.98
CA LEU A 234 -26.41 18.71 -7.75
C LEU A 234 -27.59 19.51 -8.33
N ASP A 235 -27.93 20.67 -7.74
CA ASP A 235 -29.00 21.55 -8.25
C ASP A 235 -28.59 22.25 -9.57
N ASN A 236 -27.29 22.31 -9.86
CA ASN A 236 -26.75 22.95 -11.06
C ASN A 236 -26.68 22.00 -12.27
N ILE A 237 -27.01 20.73 -12.09
CA ILE A 237 -27.03 19.76 -13.19
C ILE A 237 -28.34 19.96 -13.96
N LYS A 238 -28.23 20.45 -15.19
CA LYS A 238 -29.37 20.78 -16.06
C LYS A 238 -29.53 19.74 -17.16
N ASP A 239 -30.66 19.83 -17.85
CA ASP A 239 -30.94 19.06 -19.08
C ASP A 239 -30.87 17.53 -18.89
N LEU A 240 -31.42 17.07 -17.75
CA LEU A 240 -31.47 15.66 -17.39
C LEU A 240 -32.72 14.95 -17.92
N GLU A 241 -32.54 13.76 -18.46
CA GLU A 241 -33.61 12.82 -18.76
C GLU A 241 -34.27 12.28 -17.47
N PRO A 242 -35.49 11.72 -17.54
CA PRO A 242 -36.20 11.23 -16.35
C PRO A 242 -35.39 10.26 -15.48
N ASP A 243 -34.69 9.31 -16.10
CA ASP A 243 -33.89 8.31 -15.38
C ASP A 243 -32.61 8.93 -14.77
N GLU A 244 -32.02 9.92 -15.43
CA GLU A 244 -30.87 10.65 -14.90
C GLU A 244 -31.25 11.48 -13.68
N LYS A 245 -32.46 12.05 -13.65
CA LYS A 245 -33.00 12.71 -12.45
C LYS A 245 -33.12 11.76 -11.27
N VAL A 246 -33.51 10.51 -11.51
CA VAL A 246 -33.54 9.46 -10.48
C VAL A 246 -32.11 9.18 -10.00
N GLY A 247 -31.14 9.06 -10.90
CA GLY A 247 -29.72 8.91 -10.56
C GLY A 247 -29.21 10.04 -9.65
N VAL A 248 -29.50 11.30 -9.98
CA VAL A 248 -29.15 12.45 -9.13
C VAL A 248 -29.84 12.39 -7.77
N ALA A 249 -31.11 11.97 -7.71
CA ALA A 249 -31.82 11.79 -6.44
C ALA A 249 -31.21 10.71 -5.56
N ILE A 250 -30.75 9.60 -6.14
CA ILE A 250 -30.04 8.52 -5.44
C ILE A 250 -28.77 9.07 -4.79
N VAL A 251 -27.92 9.77 -5.55
CA VAL A 251 -26.68 10.36 -5.02
C VAL A 251 -26.99 11.38 -3.93
N ARG A 252 -27.97 12.27 -4.16
CA ARG A 252 -28.39 13.29 -3.19
C ARG A 252 -28.78 12.67 -1.83
N ARG A 253 -29.48 11.55 -1.84
CA ARG A 253 -29.88 10.83 -0.63
C ARG A 253 -28.73 10.07 0.00
N ALA A 254 -27.89 9.42 -0.80
CA ALA A 254 -26.78 8.58 -0.34
C ALA A 254 -25.71 9.40 0.41
N ILE A 255 -25.42 10.62 -0.04
CA ILE A 255 -24.39 11.48 0.60
C ILE A 255 -24.79 11.99 1.98
N GLU A 256 -26.02 11.73 2.44
CA GLU A 256 -26.46 11.98 3.82
C GLU A 256 -26.12 10.84 4.78
N GLU A 257 -25.93 9.62 4.26
CA GLU A 257 -25.73 8.41 5.06
C GLU A 257 -24.53 8.50 6.00
N PRO A 258 -23.37 9.08 5.63
CA PRO A 258 -22.25 9.18 6.56
C PRO A 258 -22.60 9.96 7.84
N THR A 259 -23.28 11.11 7.71
CA THR A 259 -23.69 11.92 8.87
C THR A 259 -24.77 11.19 9.68
N ARG A 260 -25.74 10.57 8.99
CA ARG A 260 -26.83 9.82 9.59
C ARG A 260 -26.32 8.64 10.41
N GLN A 261 -25.39 7.86 9.86
CA GLN A 261 -24.82 6.69 10.51
C GLN A 261 -24.01 7.08 11.74
N LEU A 262 -23.22 8.16 11.66
CA LEU A 262 -22.47 8.67 12.80
C LEU A 262 -23.39 9.08 13.96
N ALA A 263 -24.47 9.81 13.68
CA ALA A 263 -25.47 10.19 14.67
C ALA A 263 -26.19 8.97 15.28
N ASN A 264 -26.58 8.00 14.45
CA ASN A 264 -27.22 6.76 14.91
C ASN A 264 -26.30 5.94 15.82
N ASN A 265 -25.01 5.85 15.50
CA ASN A 265 -24.02 5.17 16.34
C ASN A 265 -23.87 5.84 17.72
N ALA A 266 -24.17 7.12 17.83
CA ALA A 266 -24.20 7.86 19.10
C ALA A 266 -25.58 7.86 19.79
N GLY A 267 -26.54 7.06 19.31
CA GLY A 267 -27.88 6.97 19.88
C GLY A 267 -28.76 8.19 19.63
N ARG A 268 -28.43 9.02 18.62
CA ARG A 268 -29.27 10.13 18.17
C ARG A 268 -30.06 9.76 16.92
N GLU A 269 -31.15 10.49 16.70
CA GLU A 269 -31.97 10.34 15.50
C GLU A 269 -31.27 10.97 14.29
N GLY A 270 -30.58 10.16 13.48
CA GLY A 270 -29.74 10.66 12.39
C GLY A 270 -30.50 11.48 11.34
N ALA A 271 -31.80 11.23 11.13
CA ALA A 271 -32.63 12.05 10.26
C ALA A 271 -32.73 13.50 10.75
N LEU A 272 -32.95 13.71 12.05
CA LEU A 272 -33.04 15.04 12.65
C LEU A 272 -31.69 15.75 12.61
N VAL A 273 -30.60 15.03 12.88
CA VAL A 273 -29.24 15.58 12.83
C VAL A 273 -28.90 16.05 11.42
N VAL A 274 -29.14 15.23 10.40
CA VAL A 274 -28.89 15.59 8.99
C VAL A 274 -29.67 16.85 8.61
N GLU A 275 -30.97 16.91 8.91
CA GLU A 275 -31.80 18.08 8.57
C GLU A 275 -31.32 19.35 9.29
N GLU A 276 -30.86 19.24 10.53
CA GLU A 276 -30.31 20.38 11.26
C GLU A 276 -28.96 20.84 10.67
N VAL A 277 -28.06 19.92 10.32
CA VAL A 277 -26.77 20.24 9.70
C VAL A 277 -26.94 20.87 8.31
N LYS A 278 -27.96 20.48 7.54
CA LYS A 278 -28.29 21.08 6.23
C LYS A 278 -28.72 22.55 6.33
N LYS A 279 -29.39 22.94 7.41
CA LYS A 279 -29.80 24.34 7.66
C LYS A 279 -28.61 25.25 7.98
N ARG A 280 -27.52 24.67 8.48
CA ARG A 280 -26.28 25.36 8.86
C ARG A 280 -25.36 25.62 7.66
N LYS A 281 -24.33 26.44 7.84
CA LYS A 281 -23.45 26.89 6.75
C LYS A 281 -21.98 26.63 7.06
N GLY A 282 -21.17 26.57 5.99
CA GLY A 282 -19.73 26.39 6.11
C GLY A 282 -19.38 25.13 6.91
N ASN A 283 -18.53 25.31 7.91
CA ASN A 283 -17.96 24.24 8.73
C ASN A 283 -18.86 23.79 9.89
N GLU A 284 -20.00 24.45 10.09
CA GLU A 284 -20.91 24.09 11.17
C GLU A 284 -21.49 22.70 10.93
N GLY A 285 -21.32 21.81 11.91
CA GLY A 285 -21.76 20.43 11.88
C GLY A 285 -22.15 19.92 13.25
N TYR A 286 -22.30 18.61 13.37
CA TYR A 286 -22.62 17.94 14.62
C TYR A 286 -21.38 17.20 15.13
N ASP A 287 -20.85 17.64 16.27
CA ASP A 287 -19.79 16.95 17.00
C ASP A 287 -20.42 15.81 17.79
N VAL A 288 -20.19 14.60 17.30
CA VAL A 288 -20.73 13.36 17.85
C VAL A 288 -20.14 13.03 19.23
N ALA A 289 -18.90 13.42 19.48
CA ALA A 289 -18.22 13.10 20.73
C ALA A 289 -18.72 13.96 21.89
N ASN A 290 -19.01 15.24 21.61
CA ASN A 290 -19.51 16.20 22.60
C ASN A 290 -21.03 16.39 22.57
N ASP A 291 -21.74 15.80 21.59
CA ASP A 291 -23.19 15.93 21.40
C ASP A 291 -23.65 17.38 21.15
N GLU A 292 -22.87 18.16 20.40
CA GLU A 292 -23.11 19.59 20.19
C GLU A 292 -22.99 19.99 18.71
N TYR A 293 -23.67 21.07 18.32
CA TYR A 293 -23.50 21.67 17.00
C TYR A 293 -22.46 22.79 17.06
N THR A 294 -21.35 22.64 16.33
CA THR A 294 -20.21 23.55 16.38
C THR A 294 -19.49 23.65 15.03
N ASP A 295 -18.54 24.58 14.92
CA ASP A 295 -17.61 24.65 13.80
C ASP A 295 -16.61 23.48 13.91
N LEU A 296 -16.82 22.45 13.07
CA LEU A 296 -16.06 21.20 13.16
C LEU A 296 -14.57 21.41 12.89
N VAL A 297 -14.21 22.37 12.02
CA VAL A 297 -12.79 22.65 11.73
C VAL A 297 -12.13 23.28 12.96
N LYS A 298 -12.80 24.20 13.65
CA LYS A 298 -12.29 24.77 14.91
C LYS A 298 -12.25 23.74 16.04
N ALA A 299 -13.17 22.79 16.05
CA ALA A 299 -13.18 21.66 16.99
C ALA A 299 -12.12 20.58 16.65
N GLY A 300 -11.41 20.69 15.52
CA GLY A 300 -10.41 19.72 15.08
C GLY A 300 -10.97 18.46 14.41
N ILE A 301 -12.27 18.46 14.09
CA ILE A 301 -12.97 17.37 13.40
C ILE A 301 -12.90 17.62 11.90
N VAL A 302 -11.83 17.10 11.28
CA VAL A 302 -11.50 17.30 9.86
C VAL A 302 -11.21 15.97 9.20
N ASP A 303 -11.60 15.86 7.93
CA ASP A 303 -11.31 14.70 7.09
C ASP A 303 -10.39 15.10 5.93
N PRO A 304 -9.46 14.24 5.48
CA PRO A 304 -8.67 14.50 4.29
C PRO A 304 -9.56 14.56 3.03
N THR A 305 -9.43 15.60 2.21
CA THR A 305 -10.24 15.80 0.99
C THR A 305 -10.18 14.58 0.06
N LYS A 306 -8.97 14.01 -0.11
CA LYS A 306 -8.72 12.83 -0.92
C LYS A 306 -9.58 11.64 -0.50
N VAL A 307 -9.68 11.40 0.81
CA VAL A 307 -10.47 10.28 1.37
C VAL A 307 -11.96 10.48 1.10
N THR A 308 -12.48 11.67 1.38
CA THR A 308 -13.89 12.02 1.13
C THR A 308 -14.28 11.82 -0.35
N ARG A 309 -13.45 12.31 -1.28
CA ARG A 309 -13.70 12.18 -2.73
C ARG A 309 -13.57 10.74 -3.21
N THR A 310 -12.50 10.04 -2.83
CA THR A 310 -12.25 8.66 -3.26
C THR A 310 -13.31 7.70 -2.73
N ALA A 311 -13.77 7.87 -1.48
CA ALA A 311 -14.85 7.06 -0.91
C ALA A 311 -16.14 7.16 -1.74
N LEU A 312 -16.56 8.39 -2.09
CA LEU A 312 -17.77 8.61 -2.89
C LEU A 312 -17.61 8.07 -4.32
N GLN A 313 -16.46 8.29 -4.97
CA GLN A 313 -16.22 7.81 -6.33
C GLN A 313 -16.22 6.28 -6.42
N ASN A 314 -15.54 5.61 -5.49
CA ASN A 314 -15.50 4.14 -5.47
C ASN A 314 -16.87 3.55 -5.15
N ALA A 315 -17.60 4.12 -4.18
CA ALA A 315 -18.95 3.68 -3.84
C ALA A 315 -19.90 3.83 -5.04
N ALA A 316 -19.89 4.99 -5.70
CA ALA A 316 -20.71 5.24 -6.89
C ALA A 316 -20.32 4.32 -8.06
N SER A 317 -19.04 4.05 -8.25
CA SER A 317 -18.55 3.16 -9.32
C SER A 317 -19.07 1.73 -9.15
N ILE A 318 -18.97 1.16 -7.95
CA ILE A 318 -19.45 -0.20 -7.68
C ILE A 318 -20.98 -0.26 -7.69
N ALA A 319 -21.66 0.71 -7.05
CA ALA A 319 -23.11 0.76 -7.03
C ALA A 319 -23.70 0.90 -8.45
N GLY A 320 -23.10 1.74 -9.30
CA GLY A 320 -23.51 1.89 -10.70
C GLY A 320 -23.42 0.58 -11.47
N LEU A 321 -22.33 -0.17 -11.30
CA LEU A 321 -22.16 -1.49 -11.93
C LEU A 321 -23.24 -2.47 -11.45
N LEU A 322 -23.49 -2.53 -10.14
CA LEU A 322 -24.49 -3.43 -9.55
C LEU A 322 -25.91 -3.11 -10.01
N LEU A 323 -26.28 -1.84 -10.10
CA LEU A 323 -27.61 -1.41 -10.56
C LEU A 323 -27.89 -1.80 -12.02
N THR A 324 -26.85 -1.98 -12.83
CA THR A 324 -26.98 -2.41 -14.24
C THR A 324 -26.86 -3.93 -14.43
N THR A 325 -26.73 -4.70 -13.35
CA THR A 325 -26.56 -6.15 -13.41
C THR A 325 -27.90 -6.84 -13.60
N GLU A 326 -28.20 -7.27 -14.83
CA GLU A 326 -29.44 -7.99 -15.18
C GLU A 326 -29.38 -9.50 -14.89
N ALA A 327 -28.18 -10.09 -14.91
CA ALA A 327 -28.00 -11.52 -14.70
C ALA A 327 -26.70 -11.82 -13.95
N LEU A 328 -26.70 -12.90 -13.18
CA LEU A 328 -25.55 -13.36 -12.41
C LEU A 328 -25.38 -14.87 -12.63
N VAL A 329 -24.17 -15.29 -13.00
CA VAL A 329 -23.81 -16.70 -13.18
C VAL A 329 -22.93 -17.11 -12.02
N THR A 330 -23.39 -18.09 -11.23
CA THR A 330 -22.62 -18.67 -10.13
C THR A 330 -22.17 -20.08 -10.46
N GLU A 331 -21.14 -20.54 -9.75
CA GLU A 331 -20.88 -21.96 -9.66
C GLU A 331 -22.06 -22.65 -8.96
N ILE A 332 -22.37 -23.87 -9.39
CA ILE A 332 -23.30 -24.73 -8.67
C ILE A 332 -22.61 -25.09 -7.35
N PRO A 333 -23.25 -24.87 -6.18
CA PRO A 333 -22.66 -25.25 -4.91
C PRO A 333 -22.17 -26.70 -4.95
N GLU A 334 -20.89 -26.92 -4.63
CA GLU A 334 -20.39 -28.28 -4.49
C GLU A 334 -21.23 -28.99 -3.42
N LYS A 335 -21.77 -30.16 -3.75
CA LYS A 335 -22.36 -31.02 -2.72
C LYS A 335 -21.23 -31.35 -1.76
N GLU A 336 -21.39 -30.97 -0.49
CA GLU A 336 -20.46 -31.39 0.56
C GLU A 336 -20.24 -32.89 0.41
N LYS A 337 -19.00 -33.28 0.12
CA LYS A 337 -18.62 -34.68 0.16
C LYS A 337 -18.77 -35.09 1.61
N THR A 338 -19.90 -35.70 1.94
CA THR A 338 -20.07 -36.37 3.22
C THR A 338 -18.86 -37.28 3.39
N PRO A 339 -18.09 -37.12 4.49
CA PRO A 339 -16.95 -37.99 4.73
C PRO A 339 -17.47 -39.43 4.67
N PRO A 340 -16.77 -40.35 3.97
CA PRO A 340 -17.23 -41.72 3.83
C PRO A 340 -17.50 -42.27 5.24
N MET A 341 -18.78 -42.53 5.55
CA MET A 341 -19.14 -43.15 6.82
C MET A 341 -18.40 -44.49 6.90
N PRO A 342 -17.76 -44.80 8.05
CA PRO A 342 -17.20 -46.11 8.27
C PRO A 342 -18.27 -47.19 8.04
N PRO A 343 -17.97 -48.28 7.33
CA PRO A 343 -18.90 -49.37 7.17
C PRO A 343 -19.10 -50.07 8.52
N GLY A 344 -20.21 -49.77 9.20
CA GLY A 344 -20.66 -50.52 10.37
C GLY A 344 -21.41 -49.68 11.40
N GLY A 345 -22.73 -49.82 11.47
CA GLY A 345 -23.54 -49.19 12.52
C GLY A 345 -25.04 -49.25 12.27
N MET A 346 -25.63 -50.41 12.57
CA MET A 346 -27.06 -50.71 12.70
C MET A 346 -27.95 -49.57 13.23
N GLY A 347 -29.17 -49.48 12.71
CA GLY A 347 -30.37 -49.16 13.51
C GLY A 347 -31.07 -47.87 13.13
N GLY A 348 -32.28 -47.99 12.57
CA GLY A 348 -33.06 -46.87 12.05
C GLY A 348 -33.74 -46.00 13.11
N MET A 349 -34.18 -44.82 12.67
CA MET A 349 -35.58 -44.40 12.69
C MET A 349 -35.71 -43.16 11.81
N ASP A 350 -36.67 -43.21 10.91
CA ASP A 350 -37.23 -42.06 10.20
C ASP A 350 -37.80 -41.06 11.21
N TYR A 351 -37.45 -39.79 11.08
CA TYR A 351 -38.36 -38.62 11.09
C TYR A 351 -37.63 -37.38 10.61
#